data_AF-A0A929PJN4-F1
#
_entry.id   AF-A0A929PJN4-F1
#
_cell.length_a   1.000
_cell.length_b   1.000
_cell.length_c   1.000
_cell.angle_alpha   90.00
_cell.angle_beta   90.00
_cell.angle_gamma   90.00
#
_symmetry.space_group_name_H-M   'P 1'
#
loop_
_entity.id
_entity.type
_entity.pdbx_description
1 polymer ?
#
loop_
_entity_poly.entity_id
_entity_poly.type
_entity_poly.pdbx_seq_one_letter_code
_entity_poly.pdbx_strand_id
1 'polypeptide(L)'
;MEKVIEFRDRLFQEGLAWYYEGAEKFKEVIDIHLSKLIAQWSKKNEKERADFEKRTVFKPYFAQPYPIQENFVGRRKERSLLSEWLENDPTPMLSLVSVGGMGKSALSWYWLNEDLLKKDKKFDGVIWWSFY
;
A
#
# COMPACT_ATOMS: atom_id res chain seq x y z
N MET A 1 6.99 -5.24 -8.98
CA MET A 1 6.08 -6.34 -9.39
C MET A 1 6.60 -7.10 -10.60
N GLU A 2 7.24 -6.45 -11.59
CA GLU A 2 7.84 -7.15 -12.75
C GLU A 2 8.84 -8.26 -12.38
N LYS A 3 9.66 -8.09 -11.34
CA LYS A 3 10.67 -9.10 -10.95
C LYS A 3 10.11 -10.37 -10.31
N VAL A 4 8.94 -10.29 -9.67
CA VAL A 4 8.28 -11.46 -9.07
C VAL A 4 7.62 -12.31 -10.17
N ILE A 5 7.17 -11.65 -11.24
CA ILE A 5 6.64 -12.30 -12.44
C ILE A 5 7.78 -12.95 -13.23
N GLU A 6 8.94 -12.29 -13.37
CA GLU A 6 10.13 -12.90 -14.00
C GLU A 6 10.60 -14.19 -13.31
N PHE A 7 10.53 -14.27 -11.97
CA PHE A 7 10.94 -15.48 -11.25
C PHE A 7 10.03 -16.67 -11.57
N ARG A 8 8.71 -16.45 -11.57
CA ARG A 8 7.72 -17.48 -11.95
C ARG A 8 7.96 -17.95 -13.39
N ASP A 9 8.18 -17.01 -14.30
CA ASP A 9 8.25 -17.33 -15.73
C ASP A 9 9.59 -18.00 -16.11
N ARG A 10 10.70 -17.68 -15.41
CA ARG A 10 12.00 -18.36 -15.60
C ARG A 10 12.07 -19.75 -14.97
N LEU A 11 11.35 -19.99 -13.87
CA LEU A 11 11.31 -21.30 -13.20
C LEU A 11 10.87 -22.43 -14.14
N PHE A 12 9.96 -22.13 -15.07
CA PHE A 12 9.46 -23.09 -16.06
C PHE A 12 10.35 -23.19 -17.31
N GLN A 13 11.08 -22.13 -17.67
CA GLN A 13 11.94 -22.10 -18.86
C GLN A 13 13.33 -22.71 -18.63
N GLU A 14 13.87 -22.63 -17.40
CA GLU A 14 15.18 -23.20 -17.06
C GLU A 14 15.12 -24.72 -16.77
N GLY A 15 14.00 -25.39 -17.10
CA GLY A 15 13.90 -26.85 -17.17
C GLY A 15 13.84 -27.59 -15.84
N LEU A 16 13.75 -26.89 -14.70
CA LEU A 16 13.86 -27.53 -13.38
C LEU A 16 12.50 -27.93 -12.77
N ALA A 17 11.39 -27.32 -13.21
CA ALA A 17 10.07 -27.54 -12.61
C ALA A 17 9.57 -29.00 -12.61
N TRP A 18 9.99 -29.80 -13.60
CA TRP A 18 9.53 -31.19 -13.81
C TRP A 18 10.54 -32.26 -13.33
N TYR A 19 11.71 -31.85 -12.81
CA TYR A 19 12.86 -32.74 -12.53
C TYR A 19 13.18 -32.90 -11.03
N TYR A 20 12.27 -32.47 -10.14
CA TYR A 20 12.50 -32.60 -8.71
C TYR A 20 12.15 -34.01 -8.24
N GLU A 21 13.15 -34.89 -8.24
CA GLU A 21 13.12 -36.20 -7.57
C GLU A 21 13.04 -36.01 -6.05
N GLY A 22 11.85 -35.62 -5.57
CA GLY A 22 11.56 -35.46 -4.15
C GLY A 22 11.92 -34.09 -3.56
N ALA A 23 11.44 -33.89 -2.32
CA ALA A 23 11.49 -32.61 -1.62
C ALA A 23 12.91 -32.11 -1.31
N GLU A 24 13.87 -33.02 -1.14
CA GLU A 24 15.25 -32.67 -0.80
C GLU A 24 15.99 -31.99 -1.97
N LYS A 25 15.83 -32.51 -3.19
CA LYS A 25 16.44 -31.93 -4.40
C LYS A 25 15.82 -30.57 -4.75
N PHE A 26 14.52 -30.41 -4.48
CA PHE A 26 13.83 -29.12 -4.59
C PHE A 26 14.40 -28.09 -3.60
N LYS A 27 14.59 -28.50 -2.34
CA LYS A 27 15.15 -27.64 -1.29
C LYS A 27 16.56 -27.15 -1.64
N GLU A 28 17.41 -28.03 -2.17
CA GLU A 28 18.76 -27.68 -2.61
C GLU A 28 18.76 -26.63 -3.73
N VAL A 29 17.88 -26.80 -4.73
CA VAL A 29 17.75 -25.83 -5.84
C VAL A 29 17.24 -24.48 -5.33
N ILE A 30 16.28 -24.48 -4.42
CA ILE A 30 15.76 -23.27 -3.78
C ILE A 30 16.86 -22.59 -2.97
N ASP A 31 17.63 -23.32 -2.17
CA ASP A 31 18.70 -22.77 -1.35
C ASP A 31 19.81 -22.13 -2.20
N ILE A 32 20.18 -22.75 -3.33
CA ILE A 32 21.16 -22.19 -4.27
C ILE A 32 20.64 -20.89 -4.91
N HIS A 33 19.38 -20.87 -5.33
CA HIS A 33 18.79 -19.68 -5.95
C HIS A 33 18.59 -18.55 -4.96
N LEU A 34 18.12 -18.86 -3.74
CA LEU A 34 17.99 -17.90 -2.65
C LEU A 34 19.35 -17.34 -2.24
N SER A 35 20.38 -18.19 -2.14
CA SER A 35 21.74 -17.74 -1.81
C SER A 35 22.32 -16.81 -2.87
N LYS A 36 22.13 -17.12 -4.16
CA LYS A 36 22.52 -16.24 -5.28
C LYS A 36 21.73 -14.94 -5.27
N LEU A 37 20.43 -15.00 -5.03
CA LEU A 37 19.57 -13.82 -4.89
C LEU A 37 20.03 -12.94 -3.73
N ILE A 38 20.27 -13.50 -2.56
CA ILE A 38 20.74 -12.79 -1.36
C ILE A 38 22.12 -12.14 -1.61
N ALA A 39 23.05 -12.84 -2.27
CA ALA A 39 24.36 -12.30 -2.60
C ALA A 39 24.29 -11.12 -3.60
N GLN A 40 23.40 -11.22 -4.60
CA GLN A 40 23.11 -10.12 -5.53
C GLN A 40 22.40 -8.96 -4.84
N TRP A 41 21.47 -9.26 -3.93
CA TRP A 41 20.73 -8.28 -3.14
C TRP A 41 21.66 -7.52 -2.20
N SER A 42 22.61 -8.21 -1.55
CA SER A 42 23.59 -7.60 -0.65
C SER A 42 24.48 -6.56 -1.34
N LYS A 43 24.90 -6.79 -2.60
CA LYS A 43 25.67 -5.82 -3.38
C LYS A 43 24.82 -4.67 -3.93
N LYS A 44 23.51 -4.87 -4.08
CA LYS A 44 22.56 -3.84 -4.54
C LYS A 44 22.03 -2.98 -3.40
N ASN A 45 22.05 -3.51 -2.17
CA ASN A 45 21.46 -2.94 -0.98
C ASN A 45 22.13 -1.67 -0.45
N GLU A 46 23.41 -1.37 -0.70
CA GLU A 46 23.97 -0.08 -0.26
C GLU A 46 23.41 1.11 -1.05
N LYS A 47 23.22 0.93 -2.36
CA LYS A 47 22.67 1.96 -3.25
C LYS A 47 21.14 2.01 -3.17
N GLU A 48 20.49 0.84 -3.07
CA GLU A 48 19.04 0.76 -2.87
C GLU A 48 18.61 1.16 -1.45
N ARG A 49 19.38 0.98 -0.37
CA ARG A 49 19.01 1.48 0.96
C ARG A 49 18.92 3.01 1.01
N ALA A 50 19.87 3.71 0.40
CA ALA A 50 19.84 5.17 0.29
C ALA A 50 18.65 5.67 -0.57
N ASP A 51 18.28 4.93 -1.62
CA ASP A 51 17.10 5.23 -2.44
C ASP A 51 15.78 4.75 -1.78
N PHE A 52 15.80 3.71 -0.94
CA PHE A 52 14.65 3.16 -0.22
C PHE A 52 14.27 4.07 0.95
N GLU A 53 15.25 4.59 1.69
CA GLU A 53 15.04 5.65 2.68
C GLU A 53 14.47 6.94 2.06
N LYS A 54 14.75 7.20 0.77
CA LYS A 54 14.10 8.27 -0.02
C LYS A 54 12.70 7.91 -0.53
N ARG A 55 12.36 6.63 -0.64
CA ARG A 55 11.08 6.11 -1.18
C ARG A 55 10.05 5.76 -0.09
N THR A 56 10.40 5.88 1.18
CA THR A 56 9.53 5.53 2.33
C THR A 56 8.23 6.34 2.42
N VAL A 57 8.08 7.41 1.63
CA VAL A 57 6.80 8.12 1.52
C VAL A 57 6.10 7.70 0.22
N PHE A 58 5.16 6.75 0.31
CA PHE A 58 4.27 6.49 -0.82
C PHE A 58 3.38 7.72 -1.01
N LYS A 59 3.37 8.25 -2.23
CA LYS A 59 2.44 9.32 -2.59
C LYS A 59 1.01 8.78 -2.48
N PRO A 60 0.04 9.60 -2.02
CA PRO A 60 -1.37 9.23 -2.04
C PRO A 60 -1.80 8.77 -3.45
N TYR A 61 -2.50 7.63 -3.52
CA TYR A 61 -3.06 7.08 -4.75
C TYR A 61 -4.57 7.26 -4.76
N PHE A 62 -5.08 8.05 -5.70
CA PHE A 62 -6.50 8.31 -5.87
C PHE A 62 -6.97 7.72 -7.21
N ALA A 63 -7.59 6.53 -7.16
CA ALA A 63 -8.08 5.86 -8.37
C ALA A 63 -9.16 6.69 -9.08
N GLN A 64 -10.09 7.23 -8.30
CA GLN A 64 -11.16 8.12 -8.74
C GLN A 64 -11.31 9.25 -7.72
N PRO A 65 -10.69 10.43 -7.95
CA PRO A 65 -10.82 11.56 -7.05
C PRO A 65 -12.28 11.97 -6.89
N TYR A 66 -12.71 12.24 -5.65
CA TYR A 66 -14.06 12.72 -5.43
C TYR A 66 -14.15 14.21 -5.83
N PRO A 67 -15.15 14.63 -6.61
CA PRO A 67 -15.29 16.03 -6.99
C PRO A 67 -15.55 16.88 -5.74
N ILE A 68 -14.55 17.66 -5.33
CA ILE A 68 -14.70 18.61 -4.22
C ILE A 68 -15.74 19.65 -4.61
N GLN A 69 -16.74 19.79 -3.74
CA GLN A 69 -17.63 20.96 -3.77
C GLN A 69 -16.85 22.13 -3.18
N GLU A 70 -16.76 23.26 -3.89
CA GLU A 70 -15.99 24.44 -3.47
C GLU A 70 -16.35 24.94 -2.05
N ASN A 71 -17.56 24.63 -1.58
CA ASN A 71 -18.11 25.13 -0.31
C ASN A 71 -18.49 24.01 0.67
N PHE A 72 -17.61 23.03 0.92
CA PHE A 72 -17.84 22.09 2.02
C PHE A 72 -17.77 22.83 3.37
N VAL A 73 -18.90 22.90 4.07
CA VAL A 73 -19.06 23.65 5.32
C VAL A 73 -19.58 22.79 6.46
N GLY A 74 -19.25 23.21 7.69
CA GLY A 74 -19.72 22.53 8.90
C GLY A 74 -19.02 21.19 9.17
N ARG A 75 -19.77 20.25 9.75
CA ARG A 75 -19.35 18.86 10.04
C ARG A 75 -18.07 18.71 10.88
N ARG A 76 -17.76 19.73 11.71
CA ARG A 76 -16.54 19.72 12.54
C ARG A 76 -16.51 18.55 13.51
N LYS A 77 -17.65 18.22 14.12
CA LYS A 77 -17.75 17.09 15.07
C LYS A 77 -17.44 15.77 14.39
N GLU A 78 -17.99 15.53 13.21
CA GLU A 78 -17.78 14.31 12.45
C GLU A 78 -16.34 14.20 11.93
N ARG A 79 -15.73 15.33 11.53
CA ARG A 79 -14.30 15.37 11.17
C ARG A 79 -13.40 15.07 12.37
N SER A 80 -13.71 15.65 13.53
CA SER A 80 -13.00 15.35 14.77
C SER A 80 -13.10 13.88 15.14
N LEU A 81 -14.28 13.26 14.96
CA LEU A 81 -14.47 11.83 15.17
C LEU A 81 -13.56 10.99 14.25
N LEU A 82 -13.45 11.35 12.97
CA LEU A 82 -12.55 10.64 12.05
C LEU A 82 -11.08 10.76 12.45
N SER A 83 -10.66 11.95 12.88
CA SER A 83 -9.29 12.17 13.38
C SER A 83 -9.03 11.43 14.69
N GLU A 84 -9.97 11.45 15.62
CA GLU A 84 -9.87 10.75 16.91
C GLU A 84 -9.78 9.23 16.69
N TRP A 85 -10.61 8.69 15.80
CA TRP A 85 -10.51 7.28 15.40
C TRP A 85 -9.13 6.94 14.86
N LEU A 86 -8.62 7.73 13.91
CA LEU A 86 -7.33 7.47 13.29
C LEU A 86 -6.14 7.57 14.26
N GLU A 87 -6.23 8.41 15.29
CA GLU A 87 -5.12 8.70 16.21
C GLU A 87 -5.13 7.88 17.48
N ASN A 88 -6.32 7.60 18.02
CA ASN A 88 -6.47 7.14 19.40
C ASN A 88 -7.27 5.84 19.51
N ASP A 89 -8.00 5.43 18.48
CA ASP A 89 -8.81 4.22 18.53
C ASP A 89 -7.97 3.00 18.11
N PRO A 90 -7.93 1.93 18.93
CA PRO A 90 -7.23 0.69 18.58
C PRO A 90 -7.89 -0.08 17.42
N THR A 91 -9.12 0.28 17.04
CA THR A 91 -9.89 -0.41 15.99
C THR A 91 -9.44 0.08 14.61
N PRO A 92 -8.84 -0.77 13.76
CA PRO A 92 -8.25 -0.35 12.49
C PRO A 92 -9.29 -0.05 11.39
N MET A 93 -10.58 -0.19 11.69
CA MET A 93 -11.67 -0.06 10.72
C MET A 93 -12.78 0.83 11.29
N LEU A 94 -13.16 1.84 10.54
CA LEU A 94 -14.32 2.69 10.82
C LEU A 94 -15.30 2.66 9.64
N SER A 95 -16.59 2.53 9.97
CA SER A 95 -17.68 2.57 8.99
C SER A 95 -18.53 3.81 9.20
N LEU A 96 -18.61 4.66 8.17
CA LEU A 96 -19.53 5.79 8.14
C LEU A 96 -20.89 5.33 7.59
N VAL A 97 -21.88 5.21 8.47
CA VAL A 97 -23.24 4.75 8.10
C VAL A 97 -24.23 5.90 8.17
N SER A 98 -24.98 6.09 7.08
CA SER A 98 -26.05 7.08 7.00
C SER A 98 -26.95 6.79 5.80
N VAL A 99 -28.09 7.45 5.74
CA VAL A 99 -28.95 7.49 4.54
C VAL A 99 -28.18 8.02 3.32
N GLY A 100 -28.59 7.59 2.12
CA GLY A 100 -28.07 8.09 0.85
C GLY A 100 -28.16 9.62 0.75
N GLY A 101 -27.22 10.25 0.03
CA GLY A 101 -27.21 11.70 -0.17
C GLY A 101 -26.74 12.54 1.04
N MET A 102 -26.50 11.96 2.21
CA MET A 102 -26.08 12.70 3.42
C MET A 102 -24.62 13.21 3.40
N GLY A 103 -23.88 12.96 2.32
CA GLY A 103 -22.52 13.50 2.13
C GLY A 103 -21.40 12.71 2.81
N LYS A 104 -21.55 11.40 3.03
CA LYS A 104 -20.48 10.55 3.63
C LYS A 104 -19.16 10.62 2.86
N SER A 105 -19.22 10.44 1.54
CA SER A 105 -18.04 10.48 0.68
C SER A 105 -17.42 11.88 0.65
N ALA A 106 -18.25 12.93 0.64
CA ALA A 106 -17.77 14.31 0.72
C ALA A 106 -17.06 14.58 2.06
N LEU A 107 -17.61 14.09 3.18
CA LEU A 107 -17.02 14.22 4.51
C LEU A 107 -15.65 13.53 4.59
N SER A 108 -15.56 12.25 4.20
CA SER A 108 -14.30 11.50 4.28
C SER A 108 -13.25 12.05 3.31
N TRP A 109 -13.66 12.47 2.11
CA TRP A 109 -12.76 13.08 1.15
C TRP A 109 -12.22 14.43 1.62
N TYR A 110 -13.09 15.30 2.15
CA TYR A 110 -12.68 16.60 2.68
C TYR A 110 -11.73 16.42 3.88
N TRP A 111 -12.07 15.53 4.81
CA TRP A 111 -11.22 15.20 5.96
C TRP A 111 -9.84 14.71 5.51
N LEU A 112 -9.78 13.78 4.55
CA LEU A 112 -8.51 13.28 4.03
C LEU A 112 -7.64 14.40 3.46
N ASN A 113 -8.20 15.25 2.61
CA ASN A 113 -7.42 16.29 1.94
C ASN A 113 -7.04 17.44 2.88
N GLU A 114 -8.00 17.98 3.63
CA GLU A 114 -7.81 19.21 4.40
C GLU A 114 -7.31 18.98 5.83
N ASP A 115 -7.69 17.87 6.47
CA ASP A 115 -7.27 17.58 7.84
C ASP A 115 -6.04 16.70 7.96
N LEU A 116 -5.78 15.86 6.97
CA LEU A 116 -4.64 14.94 7.01
C LEU A 116 -3.52 15.37 6.05
N LEU A 117 -3.78 15.36 4.74
CA LEU A 117 -2.75 15.56 3.73
C LEU A 117 -2.20 17.00 3.74
N LYS A 118 -3.07 18.00 3.83
CA LYS A 118 -2.66 19.41 3.88
C LYS A 118 -1.93 19.80 5.17
N LYS A 119 -2.15 19.06 6.26
CA LYS A 119 -1.44 19.25 7.55
C LYS A 119 -0.14 18.44 7.63
N ASP A 120 0.29 17.85 6.50
CA ASP A 120 1.51 17.04 6.38
C ASP A 120 1.57 15.90 7.41
N LYS A 121 0.41 15.30 7.73
CA LYS A 121 0.38 14.13 8.60
C LYS A 121 1.06 12.96 7.87
N LYS A 122 2.08 12.40 8.51
CA LYS A 122 2.91 11.35 7.91
C LYS A 122 2.18 10.01 7.92
N PHE A 123 1.78 9.57 6.74
CA PHE A 123 1.38 8.19 6.48
C PHE A 123 2.47 7.56 5.61
N ASP A 124 2.72 6.26 5.79
CA ASP A 124 3.55 5.53 4.84
C ASP A 124 2.91 5.57 3.43
N GLY A 125 1.57 5.58 3.36
CA GLY A 125 0.81 5.80 2.13
C GLY A 125 -0.69 6.01 2.37
N VAL A 126 -1.39 6.49 1.34
CA VAL A 126 -2.85 6.70 1.34
C VAL A 126 -3.44 6.11 0.07
N ILE A 127 -4.53 5.36 0.18
CA ILE A 127 -5.27 4.82 -0.96
C ILE A 127 -6.72 5.31 -0.89
N TRP A 128 -7.21 5.89 -1.98
CA TRP A 128 -8.63 6.19 -2.17
C TRP A 128 -9.18 5.37 -3.33
N TRP A 129 -10.21 4.57 -3.01
CA TRP A 129 -10.82 3.66 -3.96
C TRP A 129 -12.35 3.78 -3.93
N SER A 130 -12.93 3.74 -5.12
CA SER A 130 -14.37 3.76 -5.34
C SER A 130 -14.73 2.51 -6.15
N PHE A 131 -15.83 1.85 -5.75
CA PHE A 131 -16.32 0.62 -6.39
C PHE A 131 -17.52 0.87 -7.32
N TYR A 132 -17.77 2.15 -7.66
CA TYR A 132 -18.81 2.54 -8.62
C TYR A 132 -18.40 2.23 -10.05
#